data_AF-A0A1Y2MNI0-F1
#
_entry.id   AF-A0A1Y2MNI0-F1
#
_cell.length_a   1.000
_cell.length_b   1.000
_cell.length_c   1.000
_cell.angle_alpha   90.00
_cell.angle_beta   90.00
_cell.angle_gamma   90.00
#
_symmetry.space_group_name_H-M   'P 1'
#
loop_
_entity.id
_entity.type
_entity.pdbx_description
1 polymer ?
#
loop_
_entity_poly.entity_id
_entity_poly.type
_entity_poly.pdbx_seq_one_letter_code
_entity_poly.pdbx_strand_id
1 'polypeptide(L)'
;MSSQQSAALGGLAHLVNFDQSDTVPGILAAKRFYNAGKVSNSGPNSEHAGFCAWGREHEADALRNMLQVFAPEGCALLLTDTYDHEHCVKKIIGVELREEVRNFPGLVGVRPDSGDIVQVTADTTEWLMESFGYETNSKGFKILPPFVRVVQGDGVNFHSLPQVYMELERRGLAADNAVFGMGGGLLQHWNRDTMNFGQKASAVRVNGEWRDIAKSPTGAGFKASKAGRLALKYENGTYTTVPKGSIPESENVLQPVFRDGKLLKKWDFTEVIANAERDVPEEYYIGHVGLMRTVSDETAVTAAIA
;
A
#
# COMPACT_ATOMS: atom_id res chain seq x y z
N MET A 1 5.20 -6.99 11.38
CA MET A 1 6.58 -7.42 11.06
C MET A 1 7.13 -8.13 12.30
N SER A 2 7.86 -9.23 12.13
CA SER A 2 8.34 -10.04 13.25
C SER A 2 9.82 -9.85 13.59
N SER A 3 10.55 -9.05 12.82
CA SER A 3 11.98 -8.79 13.00
C SER A 3 12.46 -7.56 12.22
N GLN A 4 13.65 -7.03 12.56
CA GLN A 4 14.29 -5.96 11.78
C GLN A 4 14.56 -6.36 10.32
N GLN A 5 14.92 -7.62 10.09
CA GLN A 5 15.13 -8.12 8.73
C GLN A 5 13.83 -8.20 7.94
N SER A 6 12.72 -8.64 8.56
CA SER A 6 11.41 -8.62 7.89
C SER A 6 10.93 -7.20 7.62
N ALA A 7 11.24 -6.23 8.50
CA ALA A 7 10.96 -4.83 8.26
C ALA A 7 11.74 -4.26 7.07
N ALA A 8 13.03 -4.61 6.95
CA ALA A 8 13.85 -4.24 5.80
C ALA A 8 13.31 -4.82 4.49
N LEU A 9 12.98 -6.11 4.46
CA LEU A 9 12.49 -6.78 3.25
C LEU A 9 11.08 -6.31 2.86
N GLY A 10 10.18 -6.19 3.82
CA GLY A 10 8.81 -5.76 3.61
C GLY A 10 8.73 -4.29 3.18
N GLY A 11 9.42 -3.40 3.89
CA GLY A 11 9.47 -1.98 3.53
C GLY A 11 10.12 -1.73 2.18
N LEU A 12 11.18 -2.47 1.82
CA LEU A 12 11.78 -2.44 0.47
C LEU A 12 10.74 -2.81 -0.60
N ALA A 13 9.96 -3.87 -0.38
CA ALA A 13 8.96 -4.33 -1.35
C ALA A 13 7.82 -3.33 -1.54
N HIS A 14 7.38 -2.68 -0.45
CA HIS A 14 6.42 -1.57 -0.51
C HIS A 14 6.93 -0.42 -1.37
N LEU A 15 8.20 -0.06 -1.20
CA LEU A 15 8.84 1.05 -1.91
C LEU A 15 8.95 0.84 -3.44
N VAL A 16 8.65 -0.36 -3.94
CA VAL A 16 8.57 -0.62 -5.39
C VAL A 16 7.32 0.01 -6.00
N ASN A 17 6.23 0.12 -5.23
CA ASN A 17 4.93 0.60 -5.73
C ASN A 17 4.55 1.98 -5.17
N PHE A 18 5.15 2.39 -4.05
CA PHE A 18 4.89 3.67 -3.39
C PHE A 18 6.21 4.33 -2.99
N ASP A 19 6.25 5.65 -2.89
CA ASP A 19 7.48 6.40 -2.61
C ASP A 19 7.60 6.86 -1.14
N GLN A 20 6.59 6.57 -0.31
CA GLN A 20 6.54 6.96 1.10
C GLN A 20 6.57 5.77 2.07
N SER A 21 7.35 5.88 3.15
CA SER A 21 7.38 4.87 4.23
C SER A 21 8.00 5.39 5.52
N ASP A 22 7.35 5.10 6.65
CA ASP A 22 7.92 5.26 8.00
C ASP A 22 8.78 4.05 8.43
N THR A 23 8.85 3.01 7.60
CA THR A 23 9.68 1.82 7.86
C THR A 23 11.12 2.09 7.42
N VAL A 24 11.87 2.80 8.26
CA VAL A 24 13.28 3.18 8.01
C VAL A 24 14.17 1.99 7.57
N PRO A 25 14.07 0.78 8.14
CA PRO A 25 14.85 -0.36 7.66
C PRO A 25 14.64 -0.68 6.16
N GLY A 26 13.44 -0.47 5.63
CA GLY A 26 13.12 -0.67 4.21
C GLY A 26 13.81 0.35 3.31
N ILE A 27 13.78 1.62 3.71
CA ILE A 27 14.49 2.73 3.03
C ILE A 27 16.00 2.43 2.96
N LEU A 28 16.58 2.01 4.07
CA LEU A 28 18.01 1.67 4.15
C LEU A 28 18.34 0.44 3.28
N ALA A 29 17.47 -0.57 3.25
CA ALA A 29 17.64 -1.75 2.39
C ALA A 29 17.58 -1.39 0.90
N ALA A 30 16.65 -0.52 0.50
CA ALA A 30 16.51 -0.02 -0.86
C ALA A 30 17.79 0.69 -1.33
N LYS A 31 18.31 1.59 -0.50
CA LYS A 31 19.58 2.28 -0.75
C LYS A 31 20.75 1.30 -0.85
N ARG A 32 20.88 0.39 0.13
CA ARG A 32 22.03 -0.52 0.24
C ARG A 32 22.08 -1.55 -0.89
N PHE A 33 20.96 -2.21 -1.18
CA PHE A 33 20.93 -3.35 -2.08
C PHE A 33 20.61 -2.98 -3.52
N TYR A 34 19.84 -1.90 -3.73
CA TYR A 34 19.34 -1.49 -5.05
C TYR A 34 19.69 -0.05 -5.45
N ASN A 35 20.55 0.67 -4.70
CA ASN A 35 20.97 2.03 -5.05
C ASN A 35 19.81 3.05 -5.15
N ALA A 36 18.76 2.85 -4.35
CA ALA A 36 17.58 3.71 -4.41
C ALA A 36 17.87 5.14 -3.91
N GLY A 37 17.99 6.10 -4.83
CA GLY A 37 18.32 7.50 -4.49
C GLY A 37 17.14 8.30 -3.91
N LYS A 38 15.91 8.06 -4.39
CA LYS A 38 14.72 8.91 -4.13
C LYS A 38 13.75 8.40 -3.05
N VAL A 39 14.01 7.23 -2.46
CA VAL A 39 13.06 6.51 -1.59
C VAL A 39 13.00 7.04 -0.15
N SER A 40 12.91 8.35 0.06
CA SER A 40 13.01 8.94 1.41
C SER A 40 11.99 10.02 1.65
N ASN A 41 10.72 9.68 1.43
CA ASN A 41 9.61 10.57 1.77
C ASN A 41 8.83 9.98 2.96
N SER A 42 8.87 10.69 4.07
CA SER A 42 7.97 10.53 5.22
C SER A 42 7.63 11.94 5.70
N GLY A 43 6.44 12.12 6.27
CA GLY A 43 5.99 13.40 6.80
C GLY A 43 6.06 13.43 8.32
N PRO A 44 6.04 14.61 8.95
CA PRO A 44 5.90 14.72 10.39
C PRO A 44 4.60 14.08 10.90
N ASN A 45 4.77 12.99 11.65
CA ASN A 45 3.69 12.22 12.25
C ASN A 45 3.72 12.34 13.77
N SER A 46 2.53 12.41 14.37
CA SER A 46 2.34 12.31 15.82
C SER A 46 1.82 10.93 16.22
N GLU A 47 2.02 10.58 17.49
CA GLU A 47 1.41 9.43 18.15
C GLU A 47 0.67 9.87 19.42
N HIS A 48 -0.20 9.01 19.95
CA HIS A 48 -1.02 9.33 21.13
C HIS A 48 -0.22 9.80 22.34
N ALA A 49 0.97 9.24 22.58
CA ALA A 49 1.79 9.64 23.73
C ALA A 49 2.13 11.15 23.71
N GLY A 50 2.35 11.70 22.51
CA GLY A 50 2.62 13.13 22.32
C GLY A 50 1.44 14.00 22.75
N PHE A 51 0.21 13.66 22.36
CA PHE A 51 -1.00 14.39 22.76
C PHE A 51 -1.37 14.14 24.22
N CYS A 52 -1.28 12.90 24.69
CA CYS A 52 -1.54 12.53 26.07
C CYS A 52 -0.67 13.29 27.08
N ALA A 53 0.56 13.65 26.70
CA ALA A 53 1.47 14.42 27.55
C ALA A 53 0.97 15.84 27.87
N TRP A 54 0.08 16.41 27.05
CA TRP A 54 -0.54 17.71 27.32
C TRP A 54 -1.77 17.58 28.22
N GLY A 55 -2.39 16.41 28.27
CA GLY A 55 -3.62 16.16 29.01
C GLY A 55 -4.87 16.59 28.23
N ARG A 56 -6.03 16.02 28.61
CA ARG A 56 -7.30 16.16 27.89
C ARG A 56 -7.77 17.61 27.76
N GLU A 57 -7.53 18.42 28.79
CA GLU A 57 -7.94 19.84 28.80
C GLU A 57 -7.15 20.70 27.80
N HIS A 58 -6.02 20.18 27.29
CA HIS A 58 -5.09 20.87 26.40
C HIS A 58 -4.95 20.20 25.03
N GLU A 59 -5.94 19.42 24.59
CA GLU A 59 -5.92 18.77 23.27
C GLU A 59 -5.77 19.80 22.14
N ALA A 60 -6.52 20.90 22.19
CA ALA A 60 -6.41 21.98 21.21
C ALA A 60 -5.04 22.66 21.20
N ASP A 61 -4.42 22.85 22.38
CA ASP A 61 -3.08 23.42 22.49
C ASP A 61 -2.02 22.49 21.89
N ALA A 62 -2.15 21.18 22.12
CA ALA A 62 -1.26 20.18 21.55
C ALA A 62 -1.34 20.14 20.02
N LEU A 63 -2.55 20.19 19.45
CA LEU A 63 -2.78 20.25 18.00
C LEU A 63 -2.24 21.56 17.40
N ARG A 64 -2.49 22.70 18.05
CA ARG A 64 -1.95 24.00 17.65
C ARG A 64 -0.43 24.01 17.65
N ASN A 65 0.19 23.44 18.68
CA ASN A 65 1.64 23.29 18.75
C ASN A 65 2.18 22.45 17.59
N MET A 66 1.50 21.36 17.23
CA MET A 66 1.90 20.54 16.09
C MET A 66 1.85 21.32 14.76
N LEU A 67 0.79 22.09 14.52
CA LEU A 67 0.68 22.96 13.35
C LEU A 67 1.81 24.00 13.32
N GLN A 68 2.14 24.62 14.46
CA GLN A 68 3.19 25.64 14.52
C GLN A 68 4.59 25.05 14.31
N VAL A 69 4.89 23.92 14.94
CA VAL A 69 6.22 23.26 14.86
C VAL A 69 6.51 22.77 13.44
N PHE A 70 5.50 22.22 12.75
CA PHE A 70 5.69 21.63 11.41
C PHE A 70 5.24 22.54 10.26
N ALA A 71 4.86 23.78 10.52
CA ALA A 71 4.63 24.77 9.47
C ALA A 71 5.83 24.92 8.50
N PRO A 72 7.10 24.94 8.95
CA PRO A 72 8.24 25.00 8.02
C PRO A 72 8.35 23.81 7.08
N GLU A 73 7.83 22.64 7.47
CA GLU A 73 7.86 21.41 6.66
C GLU A 73 6.68 21.32 5.68
N GLY A 74 5.67 22.17 5.83
CA GLY A 74 4.50 22.19 4.95
C GLY A 74 3.60 20.95 5.08
N CYS A 75 3.74 20.16 6.15
CA CYS A 75 2.88 19.01 6.42
C CYS A 75 2.72 18.77 7.93
N ALA A 76 1.50 18.57 8.41
CA ALA A 76 1.21 18.20 9.79
C ALA A 76 0.05 17.19 9.85
N LEU A 77 0.29 15.99 10.39
CA LEU A 77 -0.75 14.97 10.53
C LEU A 77 -1.26 14.92 11.96
N LEU A 78 -2.46 15.45 12.19
CA LEU A 78 -3.11 15.61 13.48
C LEU A 78 -3.87 14.33 13.88
N LEU A 79 -3.44 13.66 14.95
CA LEU A 79 -4.16 12.53 15.53
C LEU A 79 -5.37 13.04 16.32
N THR A 80 -6.57 12.64 15.93
CA THR A 80 -7.81 13.28 16.39
C THR A 80 -8.63 12.48 17.38
N ASP A 81 -8.28 11.22 17.60
CA ASP A 81 -9.04 10.28 18.43
C ASP A 81 -8.31 9.92 19.74
N THR A 82 -7.41 10.78 20.21
CA THR A 82 -6.79 10.61 21.52
C THR A 82 -7.84 10.59 22.63
N TYR A 83 -8.93 11.35 22.47
CA TYR A 83 -10.00 11.46 23.46
C TYR A 83 -11.41 11.32 22.89
N ASP A 84 -11.76 12.10 21.88
CA ASP A 84 -13.06 12.10 21.20
C ASP A 84 -12.88 12.63 19.77
N HIS A 85 -12.93 11.72 18.80
CA HIS A 85 -12.68 12.03 17.39
C HIS A 85 -13.68 13.03 16.80
N GLU A 86 -14.97 12.83 17.04
CA GLU A 86 -16.00 13.70 16.50
C GLU A 86 -15.87 15.11 17.08
N HIS A 87 -15.65 15.22 18.40
CA HIS A 87 -15.44 16.51 19.05
C HIS A 87 -14.20 17.21 18.51
N CYS A 88 -13.08 16.50 18.41
CA CYS A 88 -11.81 17.04 17.94
C CYS A 88 -11.96 17.59 16.50
N VAL A 89 -12.57 16.83 15.59
CA VAL A 89 -12.78 17.27 14.21
C VAL A 89 -13.77 18.44 14.13
N LYS A 90 -14.94 18.35 14.76
CA LYS A 90 -16.03 19.32 14.56
C LYS A 90 -15.92 20.57 15.41
N LYS A 91 -15.21 20.53 16.55
CA LYS A 91 -15.12 21.65 17.50
C LYS A 91 -13.73 22.22 17.60
N ILE A 92 -12.70 21.37 17.67
CA ILE A 92 -11.32 21.87 17.77
C ILE A 92 -10.84 22.26 16.38
N ILE A 93 -10.72 21.31 15.45
CA ILE A 93 -10.21 21.57 14.09
C ILE A 93 -11.18 22.47 13.29
N GLY A 94 -12.47 22.14 13.31
CA GLY A 94 -13.48 22.83 12.51
C GLY A 94 -13.89 24.22 12.99
N VAL A 95 -13.62 24.55 14.26
CA VAL A 95 -14.02 25.85 14.85
C VAL A 95 -12.83 26.56 15.51
N GLU A 96 -12.21 25.97 16.54
CA GLU A 96 -11.17 26.65 17.30
C GLU A 96 -9.88 26.91 16.49
N LEU A 97 -9.41 25.91 15.74
CA LEU A 97 -8.18 25.93 14.94
C LEU A 97 -8.45 26.15 13.44
N ARG A 98 -9.68 26.54 13.08
CA ARG A 98 -10.12 26.59 11.68
C ARG A 98 -9.24 27.49 10.83
N GLU A 99 -8.86 28.65 11.37
CA GLU A 99 -8.03 29.61 10.64
C GLU A 99 -6.56 29.18 10.61
N GLU A 100 -6.03 28.57 11.67
CA GLU A 100 -4.69 27.96 11.66
C GLU A 100 -4.58 26.86 10.60
N VAL A 101 -5.59 25.98 10.48
CA VAL A 101 -5.62 24.91 9.47
C VAL A 101 -5.77 25.48 8.06
N ARG A 102 -6.67 26.45 7.86
CA ARG A 102 -6.88 27.11 6.55
C ARG A 102 -5.61 27.81 6.05
N ASN A 103 -4.86 28.43 6.95
CA ASN A 103 -3.68 29.22 6.63
C ASN A 103 -2.36 28.43 6.77
N PHE A 104 -2.42 27.13 7.05
CA PHE A 104 -1.23 26.29 7.12
C PHE A 104 -0.53 26.25 5.74
N PRO A 105 0.82 26.38 5.69
CA PRO A 105 1.55 26.55 4.42
C PRO A 105 1.60 25.31 3.50
N GLY A 106 0.87 24.25 3.84
CA GLY A 106 0.80 23.03 3.04
C GLY A 106 -0.36 22.14 3.44
N LEU A 107 -0.10 20.85 3.72
CA LEU A 107 -1.15 19.87 4.00
C LEU A 107 -1.33 19.62 5.50
N VAL A 108 -2.56 19.73 5.99
CA VAL A 108 -3.00 19.20 7.28
C VAL A 108 -3.73 17.87 7.06
N GLY A 109 -3.20 16.80 7.63
CA GLY A 109 -3.88 15.51 7.66
C GLY A 109 -4.66 15.34 8.95
N VAL A 110 -5.92 14.95 8.85
CA VAL A 110 -6.79 14.64 9.99
C VAL A 110 -6.84 13.13 10.13
N ARG A 111 -6.25 12.62 11.21
CA ARG A 111 -5.94 11.21 11.39
C ARG A 111 -6.74 10.57 12.52
N PRO A 112 -7.85 9.90 12.24
CA PRO A 112 -8.40 8.88 13.13
C PRO A 112 -7.53 7.62 13.15
N ASP A 113 -7.45 6.97 14.30
CA ASP A 113 -6.69 5.72 14.52
C ASP A 113 -7.53 4.67 15.26
N SER A 114 -8.87 4.81 15.22
CA SER A 114 -9.84 3.89 15.81
C SER A 114 -11.21 4.01 15.14
N GLY A 115 -12.07 3.02 15.37
CA GLY A 115 -13.43 2.96 14.83
C GLY A 115 -13.56 2.09 13.58
N ASP A 116 -14.75 2.09 12.97
CA ASP A 116 -14.96 1.41 11.70
C ASP A 116 -14.28 2.21 10.58
N ILE A 117 -13.24 1.64 9.97
CA ILE A 117 -12.43 2.29 8.93
C ILE A 117 -13.27 2.90 7.80
N VAL A 118 -14.34 2.23 7.37
CA VAL A 118 -15.18 2.67 6.26
C VAL A 118 -15.97 3.90 6.66
N GLN A 119 -16.69 3.83 7.78
CA GLN A 119 -17.51 4.93 8.26
C GLN A 119 -16.66 6.10 8.75
N VAL A 120 -15.63 5.87 9.57
CA VAL A 120 -14.83 6.94 10.15
C VAL A 120 -14.10 7.75 9.07
N THR A 121 -13.62 7.13 7.99
CA THR A 121 -12.98 7.84 6.87
C THR A 121 -13.99 8.76 6.16
N ALA A 122 -15.18 8.23 5.85
CA ALA A 122 -16.22 8.97 5.14
C ALA A 122 -16.82 10.09 6.00
N ASP A 123 -17.17 9.80 7.26
CA ASP A 123 -17.73 10.76 8.21
C ASP A 123 -16.76 11.91 8.48
N THR A 124 -15.47 11.61 8.69
CA THR A 124 -14.44 12.64 8.88
C THR A 124 -14.33 13.54 7.66
N THR A 125 -14.41 12.96 6.45
CA THR A 125 -14.39 13.75 5.21
C THR A 125 -15.56 14.73 5.18
N GLU A 126 -16.78 14.29 5.51
CA GLU A 126 -17.97 15.13 5.50
C GLU A 126 -17.92 16.22 6.60
N TRP A 127 -17.45 15.91 7.81
CA TRP A 127 -17.28 16.90 8.88
C TRP A 127 -16.25 17.99 8.53
N LEU A 128 -15.19 17.62 7.80
CA LEU A 128 -14.23 18.59 7.28
C LEU A 128 -14.85 19.44 6.16
N MET A 129 -15.71 18.86 5.31
CA MET A 129 -16.45 19.62 4.30
C MET A 129 -17.43 20.61 4.92
N GLU A 130 -18.10 20.26 6.02
CA GLU A 130 -18.94 21.18 6.79
C GLU A 130 -18.12 22.38 7.31
N SER A 131 -16.88 22.14 7.71
CA SER A 131 -16.01 23.14 8.33
C SER A 131 -15.27 24.01 7.30
N PHE A 132 -14.77 23.43 6.22
CA PHE A 132 -13.85 24.08 5.28
C PHE A 132 -14.47 24.30 3.89
N GLY A 133 -15.63 23.73 3.61
CA GLY A 133 -16.25 23.69 2.30
C GLY A 133 -15.68 22.58 1.42
N TYR A 134 -16.12 22.52 0.16
CA TYR A 134 -15.62 21.61 -0.86
C TYR A 134 -15.86 22.19 -2.26
N GLU A 135 -15.17 21.63 -3.24
CA GLU A 135 -15.45 21.83 -4.66
C GLU A 135 -15.97 20.52 -5.28
N THR A 136 -16.57 20.59 -6.47
CA THR A 136 -16.90 19.40 -7.26
C THR A 136 -15.92 19.29 -8.43
N ASN A 137 -15.20 18.17 -8.50
CA ASN A 137 -14.20 17.96 -9.55
C ASN A 137 -14.84 17.64 -10.92
N SER A 138 -14.03 17.51 -11.97
CA SER A 138 -14.50 17.22 -13.33
C SER A 138 -15.19 15.86 -13.51
N LYS A 139 -15.12 14.99 -12.50
CA LYS A 139 -15.80 13.68 -12.47
C LYS A 139 -17.10 13.70 -11.65
N GLY A 140 -17.49 14.86 -11.10
CA GLY A 140 -18.73 15.00 -10.31
C GLY A 140 -18.60 14.68 -8.82
N PHE A 141 -17.39 14.46 -8.30
CA PHE A 141 -17.16 14.12 -6.89
C PHE A 141 -16.75 15.34 -6.06
N LYS A 142 -17.21 15.40 -4.80
CA LYS A 142 -16.85 16.43 -3.83
C LYS A 142 -15.40 16.24 -3.36
N ILE A 143 -14.62 17.31 -3.38
CA ILE A 143 -13.21 17.31 -2.97
C ILE A 143 -12.94 18.42 -1.95
N LEU A 144 -12.23 18.08 -0.88
CA LEU A 144 -11.79 19.01 0.15
C LEU A 144 -10.80 20.03 -0.42
N PRO A 145 -10.73 21.25 0.16
CA PRO A 145 -9.69 22.22 -0.15
C PRO A 145 -8.30 21.59 -0.06
N PRO A 146 -7.33 21.99 -0.91
CA PRO A 146 -6.05 21.28 -1.05
C PRO A 146 -5.19 21.23 0.23
N PHE A 147 -5.46 22.10 1.20
CA PHE A 147 -4.72 22.17 2.47
C PHE A 147 -5.19 21.15 3.52
N VAL A 148 -6.26 20.37 3.30
CA VAL A 148 -6.75 19.41 4.30
C VAL A 148 -7.19 18.07 3.69
N ARG A 149 -6.78 16.95 4.30
CA ARG A 149 -7.16 15.59 3.90
C ARG A 149 -7.40 14.71 5.11
N VAL A 150 -8.15 13.62 4.92
CA VAL A 150 -8.22 12.53 5.91
C VAL A 150 -7.00 11.64 5.74
N VAL A 151 -6.38 11.22 6.83
CA VAL A 151 -5.28 10.25 6.83
C VAL A 151 -5.70 9.05 7.66
N GLN A 152 -6.03 7.93 7.04
CA GLN A 152 -6.50 6.74 7.74
C GLN A 152 -5.36 5.72 7.89
N GLY A 153 -4.97 5.43 9.13
CA GLY A 153 -3.89 4.48 9.43
C GLY A 153 -4.34 3.17 10.08
N ASP A 154 -5.46 3.21 10.82
CA ASP A 154 -5.98 2.05 11.53
C ASP A 154 -6.90 1.19 10.65
N GLY A 155 -6.90 -0.12 10.87
CA GLY A 155 -7.76 -1.07 10.17
C GLY A 155 -7.48 -1.26 8.66
N VAL A 156 -6.54 -0.53 8.06
CA VAL A 156 -6.25 -0.59 6.62
C VAL A 156 -5.65 -1.96 6.29
N ASN A 157 -6.28 -2.66 5.35
CA ASN A 157 -5.82 -3.94 4.83
C ASN A 157 -6.40 -4.18 3.43
N PHE A 158 -6.02 -5.32 2.82
CA PHE A 158 -6.43 -5.70 1.47
C PHE A 158 -7.95 -5.76 1.26
N HIS A 159 -8.71 -6.08 2.31
CA HIS A 159 -10.16 -6.22 2.24
C HIS A 159 -10.90 -4.92 2.59
N SER A 160 -10.40 -4.16 3.57
CA SER A 160 -11.07 -2.92 4.00
C SER A 160 -10.84 -1.75 3.04
N LEU A 161 -9.66 -1.64 2.42
CA LEU A 161 -9.33 -0.51 1.55
C LEU A 161 -10.31 -0.35 0.36
N PRO A 162 -10.67 -1.41 -0.39
CA PRO A 162 -11.71 -1.31 -1.41
C PRO A 162 -13.06 -0.84 -0.88
N GLN A 163 -13.46 -1.29 0.31
CA GLN A 163 -14.74 -0.91 0.93
C GLN A 163 -14.78 0.58 1.28
N VAL A 164 -13.66 1.15 1.73
CA VAL A 164 -13.54 2.60 1.95
C VAL A 164 -13.81 3.36 0.64
N TYR A 165 -13.16 2.99 -0.46
CA TYR A 165 -13.37 3.68 -1.74
C TYR A 165 -14.79 3.52 -2.27
N MET A 166 -15.40 2.34 -2.12
CA MET A 166 -16.81 2.13 -2.48
C MET A 166 -17.75 3.04 -1.67
N GLU A 167 -17.46 3.26 -0.38
CA GLU A 167 -18.27 4.15 0.46
C GLU A 167 -18.05 5.63 0.10
N LEU A 168 -16.80 6.04 -0.15
CA LEU A 168 -16.51 7.39 -0.63
C LEU A 168 -17.26 7.67 -1.94
N GLU A 169 -17.20 6.73 -2.90
CA GLU A 169 -17.93 6.83 -4.16
C GLU A 169 -19.45 6.92 -3.94
N ARG A 170 -20.01 6.04 -3.08
CA ARG A 170 -21.44 6.04 -2.73
C ARG A 170 -21.91 7.38 -2.15
N ARG A 171 -21.06 8.08 -1.38
CA ARG A 171 -21.36 9.41 -0.81
C ARG A 171 -21.02 10.57 -1.74
N GLY A 172 -20.54 10.29 -2.95
CA GLY A 172 -20.10 11.29 -3.92
C GLY A 172 -18.84 12.04 -3.50
N LEU A 173 -17.96 11.40 -2.72
CA LEU A 173 -16.69 11.92 -2.24
C LEU A 173 -15.55 11.45 -3.15
N ALA A 174 -14.64 12.35 -3.52
CA ALA A 174 -13.48 12.01 -4.32
C ALA A 174 -12.51 11.10 -3.53
N ALA A 175 -11.91 10.12 -4.21
CA ALA A 175 -10.87 9.25 -3.65
C ALA A 175 -9.67 10.07 -3.12
N ASP A 176 -9.38 11.20 -3.76
CA ASP A 176 -8.34 12.16 -3.41
C ASP A 176 -8.48 12.77 -2.00
N ASN A 177 -9.63 12.60 -1.33
CA ASN A 177 -9.86 13.13 0.02
C ASN A 177 -9.14 12.35 1.11
N ALA A 178 -8.71 11.11 0.85
CA ALA A 178 -8.12 10.23 1.83
C ALA A 178 -6.73 9.73 1.42
N VAL A 179 -5.81 9.69 2.39
CA VAL A 179 -4.48 9.07 2.29
C VAL A 179 -4.42 7.92 3.29
N PHE A 180 -3.76 6.82 2.94
CA PHE A 180 -3.80 5.59 3.74
C PHE A 180 -2.42 5.18 4.23
N GLY A 181 -2.30 4.94 5.54
CA GLY A 181 -1.19 4.24 6.15
C GLY A 181 -1.56 2.78 6.39
N MET A 182 -0.67 1.83 6.07
CA MET A 182 -0.96 0.41 6.26
C MET A 182 0.21 -0.32 6.94
N GLY A 183 0.00 -0.76 8.18
CA GLY A 183 0.99 -1.48 8.99
C GLY A 183 0.93 -2.99 8.82
N GLY A 184 0.29 -3.67 9.78
CA GLY A 184 0.19 -5.13 9.83
C GLY A 184 -0.47 -5.76 8.60
N GLY A 185 -1.51 -5.11 8.07
CA GLY A 185 -2.21 -5.52 6.85
C GLY A 185 -1.31 -5.59 5.61
N LEU A 186 -0.28 -4.73 5.55
CA LEU A 186 0.67 -4.71 4.45
C LEU A 186 1.83 -5.68 4.67
N LEU A 187 2.41 -5.67 5.88
CA LEU A 187 3.74 -6.25 6.13
C LEU A 187 3.74 -7.51 7.01
N GLN A 188 2.58 -8.01 7.45
CA GLN A 188 2.51 -9.16 8.37
C GLN A 188 1.40 -10.17 8.08
N HIS A 189 0.26 -9.75 7.52
CA HIS A 189 -0.90 -10.65 7.35
C HIS A 189 -0.72 -11.70 6.24
N TRP A 190 0.33 -11.56 5.42
CA TRP A 190 0.61 -12.46 4.31
C TRP A 190 1.56 -13.58 4.69
N ASN A 191 1.40 -14.73 4.04
CA ASN A 191 2.28 -15.88 4.23
C ASN A 191 2.69 -16.51 2.89
N ARG A 192 3.56 -17.51 2.95
CA ARG A 192 4.10 -18.19 1.75
C ARG A 192 3.00 -18.76 0.86
N ASP A 193 1.91 -19.23 1.44
CA ASP A 193 0.82 -19.90 0.74
C ASP A 193 -0.15 -18.93 0.06
N THR A 194 -0.19 -17.65 0.46
CA THR A 194 -1.01 -16.62 -0.20
C THR A 194 -0.83 -16.63 -1.72
N MET A 195 0.41 -16.70 -2.20
CA MET A 195 0.75 -16.76 -3.64
C MET A 195 1.23 -18.16 -4.06
N ASN A 196 1.02 -19.18 -3.23
CA ASN A 196 1.52 -20.54 -3.45
C ASN A 196 3.03 -20.61 -3.75
N PHE A 197 3.84 -19.74 -3.13
CA PHE A 197 5.26 -19.66 -3.44
C PHE A 197 5.98 -20.95 -3.02
N GLY A 198 6.65 -21.61 -3.97
CA GLY A 198 7.23 -22.93 -3.72
C GLY A 198 8.44 -23.25 -4.57
N GLN A 199 9.48 -23.76 -3.93
CA GLN A 199 10.66 -24.31 -4.61
C GLN A 199 10.54 -25.82 -4.76
N LYS A 200 10.85 -26.34 -5.95
CA LYS A 200 10.84 -27.78 -6.29
C LYS A 200 12.02 -28.08 -7.22
N ALA A 201 12.65 -29.23 -7.01
CA ALA A 201 13.58 -29.76 -8.00
C ALA A 201 12.77 -30.27 -9.21
N SER A 202 13.17 -29.87 -10.41
CA SER A 202 12.49 -30.26 -11.66
C SER A 202 13.37 -31.12 -12.58
N ALA A 203 14.69 -31.14 -12.39
CA ALA A 203 15.60 -32.02 -13.12
C ALA A 203 16.79 -32.41 -12.24
N VAL A 204 17.37 -33.59 -12.52
CA VAL A 204 18.60 -34.07 -11.89
C VAL A 204 19.53 -34.65 -12.95
N ARG A 205 20.85 -34.49 -12.79
CA ARG A 205 21.84 -35.11 -13.67
C ARG A 205 22.39 -36.38 -13.00
N VAL A 206 22.18 -37.54 -13.62
CA VAL A 206 22.62 -38.85 -13.11
C VAL A 206 23.47 -39.52 -14.19
N ASN A 207 24.70 -39.91 -13.85
CA ASN A 207 25.67 -40.52 -14.78
C ASN A 207 25.89 -39.69 -16.06
N GLY A 208 25.87 -38.35 -15.92
CA GLY A 208 26.07 -37.44 -17.06
C GLY A 208 24.80 -37.10 -17.83
N GLU A 209 23.68 -37.78 -17.59
CA GLU A 209 22.42 -37.60 -18.31
C GLU A 209 21.39 -36.83 -17.46
N TRP A 210 20.65 -35.92 -18.09
CA TRP A 210 19.55 -35.21 -17.43
C TRP A 210 18.30 -36.09 -17.36
N ARG A 211 17.66 -36.09 -16.19
CA ARG A 211 16.37 -36.73 -15.95
C ARG A 211 15.40 -35.70 -15.42
N ASP A 212 14.22 -35.67 -16.02
CA ASP A 212 13.11 -34.83 -15.58
C ASP A 212 12.50 -35.45 -14.33
N ILE A 213 12.25 -34.64 -13.31
CA ILE A 213 11.62 -35.06 -12.06
C ILE A 213 10.48 -34.11 -11.72
N ALA A 214 9.41 -34.66 -11.15
CA ALA A 214 8.28 -33.89 -10.66
C ALA A 214 7.57 -34.68 -9.56
N LYS A 215 6.84 -33.96 -8.72
CA LYS A 215 5.85 -34.56 -7.82
C LYS A 215 4.45 -34.36 -8.40
N SER A 216 3.60 -35.36 -8.23
CA SER A 216 2.18 -35.29 -8.56
C SER A 216 1.40 -36.11 -7.53
N PRO A 217 1.16 -35.57 -6.32
CA PRO A 217 0.48 -36.32 -5.26
C PRO A 217 -1.00 -36.55 -5.60
N THR A 218 -1.47 -37.78 -5.38
CA THR A 218 -2.90 -38.14 -5.51
C THR A 218 -3.77 -37.29 -4.58
N GLY A 219 -4.90 -36.78 -5.08
CA GLY A 219 -5.84 -35.97 -4.29
C GLY A 219 -5.41 -34.52 -4.04
N ALA A 220 -4.24 -34.09 -4.52
CA ALA A 220 -3.76 -32.72 -4.37
C ALA A 220 -3.15 -32.19 -5.68
N GLY A 221 -3.98 -32.11 -6.74
CA GLY A 221 -3.55 -31.71 -8.09
C GLY A 221 -2.84 -30.36 -8.15
N PHE A 222 -3.23 -29.40 -7.31
CA PHE A 222 -2.56 -28.10 -7.19
C PHE A 222 -1.09 -28.17 -6.72
N LYS A 223 -0.67 -29.30 -6.13
CA LYS A 223 0.72 -29.56 -5.72
C LYS A 223 1.56 -30.24 -6.80
N ALA A 224 1.04 -30.43 -8.01
CA ALA A 224 1.79 -30.92 -9.15
C ALA A 224 2.88 -29.91 -9.55
N SER A 225 4.11 -30.38 -9.76
CA SER A 225 5.23 -29.52 -10.15
C SER A 225 5.60 -29.71 -11.62
N LYS A 226 6.10 -28.66 -12.27
CA LYS A 226 6.67 -28.76 -13.62
C LYS A 226 7.91 -29.67 -13.62
N ALA A 227 8.09 -30.43 -14.70
CA ALA A 227 9.20 -31.35 -14.87
C ALA A 227 10.22 -30.80 -15.88
N GLY A 228 11.48 -31.18 -15.68
CA GLY A 228 12.60 -30.91 -16.57
C GLY A 228 13.33 -29.59 -16.34
N ARG A 229 14.31 -29.35 -17.21
CA ARG A 229 15.00 -28.05 -17.29
C ARG A 229 14.05 -27.06 -17.96
N LEU A 230 13.87 -25.88 -17.37
CA LEU A 230 12.83 -24.94 -17.78
C LEU A 230 13.44 -23.65 -18.36
N ALA A 231 12.68 -23.00 -19.24
CA ALA A 231 12.87 -21.64 -19.73
C ALA A 231 11.54 -20.88 -19.60
N LEU A 232 11.59 -19.55 -19.68
CA LEU A 232 10.40 -18.71 -19.65
C LEU A 232 10.36 -17.89 -20.95
N LYS A 233 9.22 -17.95 -21.65
CA LYS A 233 8.94 -17.15 -22.84
C LYS A 233 7.96 -16.05 -22.47
N TYR A 234 8.16 -14.85 -23.00
CA TYR A 234 7.18 -13.77 -22.96
C TYR A 234 6.75 -13.44 -24.39
N GLU A 235 5.47 -13.62 -24.70
CA GLU A 235 4.92 -13.41 -26.04
C GLU A 235 3.46 -12.94 -25.92
N ASN A 236 3.08 -11.94 -26.71
CA ASN A 236 1.72 -11.39 -26.75
C ASN A 236 1.16 -11.01 -25.36
N GLY A 237 1.99 -10.43 -24.49
CA GLY A 237 1.58 -10.00 -23.15
C GLY A 237 1.60 -11.08 -22.07
N THR A 238 1.90 -12.34 -22.43
CA THR A 238 1.77 -13.48 -21.51
C THR A 238 3.08 -14.22 -21.29
N TYR A 239 3.33 -14.59 -20.04
CA TYR A 239 4.44 -15.45 -19.65
C TYR A 239 4.07 -16.93 -19.74
N THR A 240 4.87 -17.71 -20.47
CA THR A 240 4.69 -19.17 -20.59
C THR A 240 5.96 -19.90 -20.21
N THR A 241 5.88 -20.82 -19.24
CA THR A 241 6.99 -21.71 -18.90
C THR A 241 7.09 -22.85 -19.92
N VAL A 242 8.26 -23.03 -20.51
CA VAL A 242 8.53 -24.03 -21.56
C VAL A 242 9.78 -24.87 -21.21
N PRO A 243 10.00 -26.04 -21.84
CA PRO A 243 11.23 -26.79 -21.68
C PRO A 243 12.45 -25.98 -22.15
N LYS A 244 13.57 -26.06 -21.44
CA LYS A 244 14.82 -25.41 -21.85
C LYS A 244 15.32 -26.05 -23.15
N GLY A 245 15.67 -25.21 -24.13
CA GLY A 245 16.07 -25.64 -25.48
C GLY A 245 14.92 -25.75 -26.49
N SER A 246 13.66 -25.60 -26.04
CA SER A 246 12.50 -25.49 -26.95
C SER A 246 12.35 -24.11 -27.59
N ILE A 247 13.06 -23.11 -27.07
CA ILE A 247 13.16 -21.75 -27.60
C ILE A 247 14.63 -21.36 -27.72
N PRO A 248 14.99 -20.44 -28.64
CA PRO A 248 16.32 -19.83 -28.66
C PRO A 248 16.67 -19.20 -27.30
N GLU A 249 17.94 -19.23 -26.90
CA GLU A 249 18.35 -18.63 -25.62
C GLU A 249 18.12 -17.11 -25.61
N SER A 250 18.09 -16.45 -26.79
CA SER A 250 17.73 -15.04 -26.94
C SER A 250 16.26 -14.73 -26.60
N GLU A 251 15.38 -15.73 -26.62
CA GLU A 251 13.96 -15.60 -26.27
C GLU A 251 13.66 -16.02 -24.82
N ASN A 252 14.61 -16.69 -24.16
CA ASN A 252 14.47 -17.09 -22.77
C ASN A 252 14.65 -15.87 -21.85
N VAL A 253 13.56 -15.42 -21.21
CA VAL A 253 13.61 -14.23 -20.34
C VAL A 253 14.33 -14.51 -19.00
N LEU A 254 14.58 -15.78 -18.65
CA LEU A 254 15.37 -16.13 -17.48
C LEU A 254 16.86 -15.90 -17.75
N GLN A 255 17.46 -14.99 -16.99
CA GLN A 255 18.87 -14.65 -17.11
C GLN A 255 19.67 -15.20 -15.92
N PRO A 256 20.95 -15.57 -16.11
CA PRO A 256 21.81 -15.96 -15.01
C PRO A 256 22.17 -14.73 -14.17
N VAL A 257 21.76 -14.71 -12.90
CA VAL A 257 21.96 -13.56 -11.99
C VAL A 257 23.00 -13.85 -10.92
N PHE A 258 23.28 -15.12 -10.65
CA PHE A 258 24.30 -15.59 -9.74
C PHE A 258 24.94 -16.87 -10.30
N ARG A 259 26.26 -17.00 -10.16
CA ARG A 259 27.00 -18.20 -10.56
C ARG A 259 28.25 -18.34 -9.70
N ASP A 260 28.43 -19.52 -9.12
CA ASP A 260 29.66 -19.93 -8.42
C ASP A 260 30.18 -18.88 -7.41
N GLY A 261 29.29 -18.40 -6.54
CA GLY A 261 29.64 -17.41 -5.50
C GLY A 261 29.62 -15.96 -5.96
N LYS A 262 29.36 -15.70 -7.24
CA LYS A 262 29.43 -14.35 -7.83
C LYS A 262 28.07 -13.87 -8.31
N LEU A 263 27.73 -12.63 -7.92
CA LEU A 263 26.59 -11.90 -8.48
C LEU A 263 26.95 -11.45 -9.91
N LEU A 264 26.12 -11.80 -10.89
CA LEU A 264 26.34 -11.50 -12.31
C LEU A 264 25.57 -10.26 -12.78
N LYS A 265 24.44 -9.97 -12.12
CA LYS A 265 23.61 -8.79 -12.39
C LYS A 265 23.21 -8.17 -11.06
N LYS A 266 23.40 -6.86 -10.97
CA LYS A 266 22.79 -5.99 -9.96
C LYS A 266 21.79 -5.10 -10.68
N TRP A 267 20.59 -4.96 -10.13
CA TRP A 267 19.57 -4.06 -10.65
C TRP A 267 19.59 -2.76 -9.87
N ASP A 268 19.42 -1.65 -10.56
CA ASP A 268 19.06 -0.39 -9.93
C ASP A 268 17.58 -0.42 -9.50
N PHE A 269 17.25 0.28 -8.42
CA PHE A 269 15.88 0.34 -7.92
C PHE A 269 14.92 0.96 -8.95
N THR A 270 15.39 1.91 -9.77
CA THR A 270 14.57 2.46 -10.85
C THR A 270 14.27 1.42 -11.92
N GLU A 271 15.17 0.47 -12.19
CA GLU A 271 14.89 -0.68 -13.08
C GLU A 271 13.80 -1.57 -12.47
N VAL A 272 13.81 -1.78 -11.15
CA VAL A 272 12.82 -2.60 -10.45
C VAL A 272 11.43 -1.95 -10.52
N ILE A 273 11.32 -0.65 -10.22
CA ILE A 273 10.08 0.12 -10.32
C ILE A 273 9.54 0.10 -11.76
N ALA A 274 10.39 0.43 -12.75
CA ALA A 274 9.98 0.46 -14.15
C ALA A 274 9.51 -0.90 -14.68
N ASN A 275 9.98 -2.01 -14.09
CA ASN A 275 9.48 -3.34 -14.42
C ASN A 275 8.13 -3.64 -13.75
N ALA A 276 7.89 -3.13 -12.55
CA ALA A 276 6.63 -3.29 -11.82
C ALA A 276 5.49 -2.44 -12.39
N GLU A 277 5.81 -1.29 -13.00
CA GLU A 277 4.83 -0.38 -13.64
C GLU A 277 4.37 -0.82 -15.04
N ARG A 278 4.92 -1.92 -15.57
CA ARG A 278 4.52 -2.42 -16.89
C ARG A 278 3.06 -2.87 -16.86
N ASP A 279 2.35 -2.58 -17.95
CA ASP A 279 0.99 -3.08 -18.13
C ASP A 279 0.95 -4.61 -18.00
N VAL A 280 -0.02 -5.08 -17.23
CA VAL A 280 -0.31 -6.49 -17.04
C VAL A 280 -1.72 -6.81 -17.56
N PRO A 281 -1.97 -8.05 -18.00
CA PRO A 281 -3.31 -8.48 -18.36
C PRO A 281 -4.31 -8.20 -17.23
N GLU A 282 -5.48 -7.67 -17.58
CA GLU A 282 -6.51 -7.30 -16.61
C GLU A 282 -6.96 -8.47 -15.73
N GLU A 283 -6.95 -9.68 -16.28
CA GLU A 283 -7.23 -10.93 -15.56
C GLU A 283 -6.36 -11.12 -14.29
N TYR A 284 -5.20 -10.46 -14.19
CA TYR A 284 -4.33 -10.57 -13.00
C TYR A 284 -4.88 -9.84 -11.78
N TYR A 285 -5.66 -8.78 -11.98
CA TYR A 285 -6.12 -7.92 -10.89
C TYR A 285 -7.65 -7.74 -10.84
N ILE A 286 -8.39 -8.09 -11.90
CA ILE A 286 -9.84 -7.85 -11.97
C ILE A 286 -10.62 -8.58 -10.87
N GLY A 287 -10.17 -9.76 -10.43
CA GLY A 287 -10.77 -10.47 -9.31
C GLY A 287 -10.68 -9.74 -7.97
N HIS A 288 -9.80 -8.73 -7.86
CA HIS A 288 -9.59 -7.95 -6.65
C HIS A 288 -10.23 -6.57 -6.71
N VAL A 289 -10.24 -5.93 -7.89
CA VAL A 289 -10.80 -4.58 -8.07
C VAL A 289 -12.20 -4.58 -8.69
N GLY A 290 -12.69 -5.75 -9.12
CA GLY A 290 -13.96 -5.88 -9.83
C GLY A 290 -15.14 -5.32 -9.06
N LEU A 291 -15.20 -5.55 -7.74
CA LEU A 291 -16.26 -5.02 -6.88
C LEU A 291 -16.34 -3.49 -6.95
N MET A 292 -15.20 -2.79 -6.93
CA MET A 292 -15.15 -1.33 -7.04
C MET A 292 -15.62 -0.83 -8.42
N ARG A 293 -15.58 -1.66 -9.47
CA ARG A 293 -16.00 -1.29 -10.82
C ARG A 293 -17.47 -1.58 -11.11
N THR A 294 -18.09 -2.44 -10.30
CA THR A 294 -19.49 -2.87 -10.46
C THR A 294 -20.46 -2.08 -9.58
N VAL A 295 -19.98 -1.22 -8.68
CA VAL A 295 -20.85 -0.29 -7.94
C VAL A 295 -21.28 0.82 -8.88
N SER A 296 -22.29 0.54 -9.69
CA SER A 296 -22.95 1.55 -10.52
C SER A 296 -24.37 1.86 -10.08
N ASP A 297 -24.85 1.38 -8.93
CA ASP A 297 -26.17 1.73 -8.38
C ASP A 297 -26.33 1.34 -6.90
N GLU A 298 -27.22 2.06 -6.21
CA GLU A 298 -27.49 2.16 -4.76
C GLU A 298 -27.71 0.87 -3.94
N THR A 299 -27.55 -0.34 -4.52
CA THR A 299 -27.96 -1.61 -3.89
C THR A 299 -26.84 -2.57 -3.48
N ALA A 300 -25.56 -2.23 -3.72
CA ALA A 300 -24.47 -3.21 -3.53
C ALA A 300 -23.80 -3.25 -2.14
N VAL A 301 -24.05 -2.31 -1.24
CA VAL A 301 -23.27 -2.21 0.03
C VAL A 301 -23.77 -3.15 1.14
N THR A 302 -25.02 -3.59 1.09
CA THR A 302 -25.60 -4.46 2.14
C THR A 302 -25.27 -5.96 1.98
N ALA A 303 -24.64 -6.38 0.88
CA ALA A 303 -24.32 -7.79 0.62
C ALA A 303 -22.86 -8.18 0.93
N ALA A 304 -21.98 -7.23 1.22
CA ALA A 304 -20.55 -7.47 1.48
C ALA A 304 -20.18 -7.58 2.97
N ILE A 305 -21.18 -7.55 3.87
CA ILE A 305 -21.01 -7.53 5.34
C ILE A 305 -21.54 -8.85 5.96
N ALA A 306 -21.66 -9.93 5.18
CA ALA A 306 -22.04 -11.27 5.66
C ALA A 306 -20.98 -12.32 5.30
#